data_AF-A0A5E4D8G2-F1
#
_entry.id   AF-A0A5E4D8G2-F1
#
_cell.length_a   1.000
_cell.length_b   1.000
_cell.length_c   1.000
_cell.angle_alpha   90.00
_cell.angle_beta   90.00
_cell.angle_gamma   90.00
#
_symmetry.space_group_name_H-M   'P 1'
#
loop_
_entity.id
_entity.type
_entity.pdbx_description
1 polymer ?
#
loop_
_entity_poly.entity_id
_entity_poly.type
_entity_poly.pdbx_seq_one_letter_code
_entity_poly.pdbx_strand_id
1 'polypeptide(L)'
;MKPDLPAPPPSQAAPKQPLFVPTTLGPGTPPGLPLTHTEAQPASKQDFSPHLTSQRPVDMVQILKKYPIVWQGLPALKNNTAAVQLHFVSGNNVLAHQSLPLSEGGPPLRITQRKWLEASQLEGVARRMTVKTDYCLLLALPCGRDQEDVVSQTESLKAAFITYLQAKQAAGIINVPNPGSNQPAYVLQMFPPCEFSKSHLSCLAPDLLASISKISPHLMIFIASV
;
A
#
# COMPACT_ATOMS: atom_id res chain seq x y z
N MET A 1 -21.19 56.45 11.22
CA MET A 1 -20.21 55.96 12.21
C MET A 1 -19.57 54.69 11.65
N LYS A 2 -18.25 54.66 11.59
CA LYS A 2 -17.33 53.60 11.11
C LYS A 2 -16.31 53.37 12.24
N PRO A 3 -15.47 52.32 12.31
CA PRO A 3 -15.57 50.88 11.98
C PRO A 3 -15.35 50.01 13.25
N ASP A 4 -15.32 48.67 13.12
CA ASP A 4 -14.26 47.89 13.78
C ASP A 4 -13.91 46.65 12.93
N LEU A 5 -12.61 46.43 12.71
CA LEU A 5 -12.00 45.33 11.94
C LEU A 5 -11.29 44.38 12.94
N PRO A 6 -11.26 43.05 12.70
CA PRO A 6 -10.56 42.13 13.59
C PRO A 6 -9.05 42.10 13.32
N ALA A 7 -8.27 42.05 14.41
CA ALA A 7 -6.80 41.95 14.40
C ALA A 7 -6.29 40.51 14.15
N PRO A 8 -5.08 40.34 13.56
CA PRO A 8 -4.49 39.03 13.27
C PRO A 8 -3.71 38.43 14.47
N PRO A 9 -3.51 37.10 14.52
CA PRO A 9 -2.72 36.45 15.58
C PRO A 9 -1.21 36.47 15.28
N PRO A 10 -0.33 36.51 16.30
CA PRO A 10 1.12 36.38 16.11
C PRO A 10 1.61 34.92 16.06
N SER A 11 2.74 34.77 15.36
CA SER A 11 3.36 33.55 14.82
C SER A 11 3.98 32.55 15.80
N GLN A 12 4.02 31.29 15.34
CA GLN A 12 4.79 30.16 15.86
C GLN A 12 6.30 30.43 15.90
N ALA A 13 6.97 29.96 16.95
CA ALA A 13 8.42 29.80 17.03
C ALA A 13 8.82 28.34 16.74
N ALA A 14 9.74 28.16 15.80
CA ALA A 14 10.32 26.87 15.40
C ALA A 14 11.50 26.46 16.32
N PRO A 15 11.77 25.15 16.49
CA PRO A 15 12.87 24.66 17.32
C PRO A 15 14.23 24.67 16.60
N LYS A 16 15.28 24.99 17.37
CA LYS A 16 16.68 25.13 16.96
C LYS A 16 17.38 23.77 16.80
N GLN A 17 18.10 23.59 15.70
CA GLN A 17 19.13 22.54 15.53
C GLN A 17 20.47 23.01 16.11
N PRO A 18 21.37 22.10 16.55
CA PRO A 18 22.76 22.43 16.76
C PRO A 18 23.64 22.11 15.53
N LEU A 19 24.57 23.05 15.29
CA LEU A 19 25.56 23.15 14.23
C LEU A 19 26.64 22.04 14.27
N PHE A 20 27.04 21.61 13.08
CA PHE A 20 28.34 20.98 12.81
C PHE A 20 29.47 22.03 12.78
N VAL A 21 30.64 21.67 13.30
CA VAL A 21 31.89 22.44 13.18
C VAL A 21 32.94 21.56 12.47
N PRO A 22 33.74 22.08 11.52
CA PRO A 22 34.78 21.33 10.82
C PRO A 22 36.19 21.69 11.36
N THR A 23 37.14 20.74 11.41
CA THR A 23 38.57 21.05 11.55
C THR A 23 39.49 19.96 10.97
N THR A 24 40.10 20.31 9.83
CA THR A 24 41.53 20.32 9.45
C THR A 24 42.48 19.12 9.69
N LEU A 25 43.09 18.73 8.57
CA LEU A 25 44.37 18.04 8.25
C LEU A 25 45.55 18.11 9.24
N GLY A 26 46.36 17.03 9.28
CA GLY A 26 47.84 17.10 9.31
C GLY A 26 48.60 16.07 10.18
N PRO A 27 49.85 15.66 9.82
CA PRO A 27 50.36 14.29 9.99
C PRO A 27 51.56 14.13 10.97
N GLY A 28 51.90 12.89 11.36
CA GLY A 28 53.13 12.59 12.11
C GLY A 28 53.53 11.11 12.10
N THR A 29 54.68 10.82 11.50
CA THR A 29 55.42 9.54 11.45
C THR A 29 56.14 9.24 12.79
N PRO A 30 56.58 7.98 13.04
CA PRO A 30 58.03 7.75 13.14
C PRO A 30 58.53 6.40 12.55
N PRO A 31 59.87 6.23 12.35
CA PRO A 31 60.48 5.07 11.70
C PRO A 31 61.18 4.10 12.67
N GLY A 32 61.43 2.85 12.24
CA GLY A 32 62.37 1.94 12.92
C GLY A 32 62.27 0.45 12.56
N LEU A 33 63.02 0.04 11.52
CA LEU A 33 63.47 -1.34 11.24
C LEU A 33 64.61 -1.74 12.25
N PRO A 34 65.05 -3.02 12.43
CA PRO A 34 65.16 -4.07 11.39
C PRO A 34 64.98 -5.58 11.79
N LEU A 35 64.71 -6.37 10.74
CA LEU A 35 65.21 -7.73 10.36
C LEU A 35 65.15 -8.92 11.35
N THR A 36 64.51 -10.03 10.92
CA THR A 36 65.19 -11.30 10.54
C THR A 36 64.24 -12.36 9.93
N HIS A 37 64.68 -12.90 8.79
CA HIS A 37 64.61 -14.30 8.30
C HIS A 37 63.30 -14.95 7.78
N THR A 38 63.32 -15.15 6.45
CA THR A 38 62.84 -16.22 5.56
C THR A 38 62.26 -17.52 6.15
N GLU A 39 61.05 -17.89 5.74
CA GLU A 39 60.68 -19.26 5.25
C GLU A 39 59.36 -19.24 4.45
N ALA A 40 59.13 -20.23 3.59
CA ALA A 40 58.34 -20.17 2.35
C ALA A 40 56.91 -20.79 2.37
N GLN A 41 56.01 -20.20 1.56
CA GLN A 41 54.83 -20.76 0.85
C GLN A 41 53.61 -21.34 1.64
N PRO A 42 52.42 -21.53 1.00
CA PRO A 42 51.63 -20.67 0.08
C PRO A 42 50.13 -20.60 0.51
N ALA A 43 49.27 -19.96 -0.31
CA ALA A 43 47.78 -19.90 -0.25
C ALA A 43 47.22 -18.76 0.65
N SER A 44 46.24 -17.93 0.25
CA SER A 44 45.22 -18.03 -0.79
C SER A 44 44.88 -16.61 -1.28
N LYS A 45 44.68 -16.43 -2.59
CA LYS A 45 44.05 -15.21 -3.12
C LYS A 45 42.61 -15.18 -2.58
N GLN A 46 42.32 -14.24 -1.68
CA GLN A 46 40.95 -13.92 -1.31
C GLN A 46 40.28 -13.24 -2.50
N ASP A 47 39.52 -14.05 -3.23
CA ASP A 47 38.54 -13.59 -4.19
C ASP A 47 37.41 -12.91 -3.41
N PHE A 48 37.37 -11.57 -3.44
CA PHE A 48 36.20 -10.83 -2.99
C PHE A 48 35.08 -11.05 -4.01
N SER A 49 34.39 -12.18 -3.90
CA SER A 49 33.10 -12.36 -4.59
C SER A 49 32.16 -11.26 -4.10
N PRO A 50 31.54 -10.45 -4.98
CA PRO A 50 30.45 -9.61 -4.56
C PRO A 50 29.35 -10.56 -4.07
N HIS A 51 28.84 -10.34 -2.87
CA HIS A 51 27.64 -11.01 -2.41
C HIS A 51 26.50 -10.52 -3.32
N LEU A 52 26.29 -11.24 -4.42
CA LEU A 52 25.05 -11.21 -5.17
C LEU A 52 23.97 -11.55 -4.17
N THR A 53 23.20 -10.53 -3.77
CA THR A 53 21.94 -10.72 -3.08
C THR A 53 21.14 -11.72 -3.90
N SER A 54 21.10 -12.96 -3.41
CA SER A 54 20.28 -14.03 -3.96
C SER A 54 18.84 -13.57 -3.82
N GLN A 55 18.31 -12.93 -4.87
CA GLN A 55 16.89 -12.76 -5.04
C GLN A 55 16.34 -14.17 -5.27
N ARG A 56 16.07 -14.89 -4.17
CA ARG A 56 15.28 -16.10 -4.25
C ARG A 56 13.98 -15.72 -4.96
N PRO A 57 13.53 -16.51 -5.96
CA PRO A 57 12.21 -16.32 -6.52
C PRO A 57 11.24 -16.29 -5.35
N VAL A 58 10.51 -15.19 -5.21
CA VAL A 58 9.50 -15.04 -4.18
C VAL A 58 8.54 -16.19 -4.36
N ASP A 59 8.40 -17.05 -3.35
CA ASP A 59 7.52 -18.22 -3.45
C ASP A 59 6.07 -17.74 -3.44
N MET A 60 5.51 -17.57 -4.65
CA MET A 60 4.14 -17.14 -4.87
C MET A 60 3.14 -18.02 -4.12
N VAL A 61 3.45 -19.31 -3.92
CA VAL A 61 2.58 -20.23 -3.18
C VAL A 61 2.52 -19.82 -1.71
N GLN A 62 3.65 -19.40 -1.12
CA GLN A 62 3.68 -18.91 0.26
C GLN A 62 2.96 -17.57 0.40
N ILE A 63 3.13 -16.66 -0.56
CA ILE A 63 2.41 -15.38 -0.57
C ILE A 63 0.90 -15.60 -0.63
N LEU A 64 0.43 -16.43 -1.56
CA LEU A 64 -1.00 -16.70 -1.72
C LEU A 64 -1.61 -17.43 -0.52
N LYS A 65 -0.83 -18.26 0.19
CA LYS A 65 -1.24 -18.84 1.47
C LYS A 65 -1.34 -17.81 2.58
N LYS A 66 -0.43 -16.84 2.61
CA LYS A 66 -0.39 -15.77 3.62
C LYS A 66 -1.51 -14.74 3.41
N TYR A 67 -1.86 -14.47 2.15
CA TYR A 67 -2.88 -13.50 1.76
C TYR A 67 -4.02 -14.21 1.00
N PRO A 68 -4.88 -14.95 1.71
CA PRO A 68 -5.92 -15.77 1.07
C PRO A 68 -6.96 -14.89 0.38
N ILE A 69 -7.56 -15.43 -0.68
CA ILE A 69 -8.71 -14.81 -1.34
C ILE A 69 -9.92 -14.96 -0.42
N VAL A 70 -10.56 -13.84 -0.10
CA VAL A 70 -11.78 -13.81 0.71
C VAL A 70 -13.03 -13.51 -0.12
N TRP A 71 -12.84 -13.01 -1.34
CA TRP A 71 -13.92 -12.72 -2.27
C TRP A 71 -13.39 -12.62 -3.70
N GLN A 72 -14.23 -12.98 -4.65
CA GLN A 72 -14.03 -12.83 -6.08
C GLN A 72 -15.32 -12.31 -6.71
N GLY A 73 -15.22 -11.35 -7.63
CA GLY A 73 -16.40 -10.81 -8.29
C GLY A 73 -16.11 -9.55 -9.09
N LEU A 74 -17.17 -8.80 -9.37
CA LEU A 74 -17.15 -7.67 -10.30
C LEU A 74 -17.41 -6.35 -9.57
N PRO A 75 -16.39 -5.55 -9.22
CA PRO A 75 -16.59 -4.12 -9.00
C PRO A 75 -17.18 -3.45 -10.25
N ALA A 76 -18.06 -2.48 -10.03
CA ALA A 76 -18.65 -1.67 -11.09
C ALA A 76 -18.45 -0.18 -10.82
N LEU A 77 -18.06 0.56 -11.85
CA LEU A 77 -17.92 2.01 -11.81
C LEU A 77 -18.52 2.59 -13.09
N LYS A 78 -19.57 3.40 -12.94
CA LYS A 78 -20.43 3.84 -14.05
C LYS A 78 -21.00 2.62 -14.78
N ASN A 79 -20.64 2.46 -16.06
CA ASN A 79 -21.07 1.35 -16.92
C ASN A 79 -19.96 0.30 -17.11
N ASN A 80 -18.81 0.47 -16.46
CA ASN A 80 -17.69 -0.44 -16.60
C ASN A 80 -17.66 -1.42 -15.43
N THR A 81 -17.20 -2.64 -15.71
CA THR A 81 -16.94 -3.69 -14.72
C THR A 81 -15.55 -4.28 -14.97
N ALA A 82 -14.96 -4.89 -13.95
CA ALA A 82 -13.72 -5.64 -14.08
C ALA A 82 -13.74 -6.80 -13.08
N ALA A 83 -13.33 -8.00 -13.49
CA ALA A 83 -13.23 -9.13 -12.58
C ALA A 83 -11.98 -9.05 -11.71
N VAL A 84 -12.18 -9.17 -10.40
CA VAL A 84 -11.10 -9.09 -9.41
C VAL A 84 -11.24 -10.15 -8.33
N GLN A 85 -10.09 -10.55 -7.78
CA GLN A 85 -9.97 -11.28 -6.53
C GLN A 85 -9.54 -10.32 -5.43
N LEU A 86 -10.17 -10.41 -4.27
CA LEU A 86 -9.83 -9.66 -3.07
C LEU A 86 -9.05 -10.56 -2.11
N HIS A 87 -7.77 -10.23 -1.95
CA HIS A 87 -6.87 -10.89 -1.01
C HIS A 87 -6.93 -10.19 0.34
N PHE A 88 -7.07 -10.96 1.41
CA PHE A 88 -6.98 -10.42 2.76
C PHE A 88 -5.54 -10.00 3.08
N VAL A 89 -5.36 -8.77 3.57
CA VAL A 89 -4.05 -8.21 3.93
C VAL A 89 -3.89 -8.03 5.44
N SER A 90 -4.84 -7.37 6.10
CA SER A 90 -4.76 -7.04 7.53
C SER A 90 -6.14 -6.70 8.11
N GLY A 91 -6.24 -6.71 9.44
CA GLY A 91 -7.43 -6.32 10.19
C GLY A 91 -8.34 -7.50 10.52
N ASN A 92 -9.65 -7.26 10.50
CA ASN A 92 -10.70 -8.20 10.86
C ASN A 92 -11.40 -8.75 9.62
N ASN A 93 -11.07 -9.99 9.24
CA ASN A 93 -11.64 -10.64 8.05
C ASN A 93 -13.16 -10.85 8.14
N VAL A 94 -13.76 -10.86 9.34
CA VAL A 94 -15.22 -10.97 9.51
C VAL A 94 -15.94 -9.82 8.83
N LEU A 95 -15.36 -8.61 8.83
CA LEU A 95 -15.95 -7.45 8.14
C LEU A 95 -16.03 -7.67 6.61
N ALA A 96 -15.11 -8.42 6.02
CA ALA A 96 -15.18 -8.77 4.60
C ALA A 96 -16.40 -9.67 4.34
N HIS A 97 -16.58 -10.72 5.16
CA HIS A 97 -17.70 -11.65 5.02
C HIS A 97 -19.07 -11.02 5.26
N GLN A 98 -19.16 -10.01 6.15
CA GLN A 98 -20.42 -9.33 6.45
C GLN A 98 -20.78 -8.24 5.45
N SER A 99 -19.78 -7.64 4.79
CA SER A 99 -20.00 -6.49 3.91
C SER A 99 -19.97 -6.82 2.41
N LEU A 100 -19.23 -7.86 2.01
CA LEU A 100 -19.14 -8.24 0.59
C LEU A 100 -20.33 -9.13 0.20
N PRO A 101 -20.89 -8.95 -1.01
CA PRO A 101 -21.95 -9.80 -1.51
C PRO A 101 -21.43 -11.24 -1.72
N LEU A 102 -22.34 -12.19 -1.87
CA LEU A 102 -21.96 -13.57 -2.18
C LEU A 102 -21.12 -13.63 -3.46
N SER A 103 -19.99 -14.34 -3.39
CA SER A 103 -18.92 -14.30 -4.40
C SER A 103 -19.34 -14.85 -5.78
N GLU A 104 -20.33 -15.73 -5.83
CA GLU A 104 -20.76 -16.39 -7.06
C GLU A 104 -22.15 -15.91 -7.49
N GLY A 105 -22.26 -15.35 -8.70
CA GLY A 105 -23.53 -14.92 -9.29
C GLY A 105 -24.19 -13.69 -8.65
N GLY A 106 -23.57 -13.08 -7.65
CA GLY A 106 -24.08 -11.89 -6.96
C GLY A 106 -24.03 -10.62 -7.84
N PRO A 107 -24.83 -9.59 -7.49
CA PRO A 107 -24.76 -8.31 -8.19
C PRO A 107 -23.37 -7.67 -8.07
N PRO A 108 -22.95 -6.85 -9.04
CA PRO A 108 -21.64 -6.22 -9.00
C PRO A 108 -21.52 -5.25 -7.81
N LEU A 109 -20.31 -5.12 -7.29
CA LEU A 109 -20.00 -4.21 -6.19
C LEU A 109 -19.90 -2.77 -6.74
N ARG A 110 -21.02 -2.03 -6.72
CA ARG A 110 -21.13 -0.73 -7.41
C ARG A 110 -20.53 0.41 -6.59
N ILE A 111 -19.55 1.10 -7.16
CA ILE A 111 -19.06 2.38 -6.68
C ILE A 111 -20.09 3.46 -7.00
N THR A 112 -20.82 3.90 -5.97
CA THR A 112 -21.88 4.92 -6.08
C THR A 112 -21.40 6.31 -5.70
N GLN A 113 -20.34 6.38 -4.91
CA GLN A 113 -19.78 7.61 -4.39
C GLN A 113 -18.27 7.65 -4.60
N ARG A 114 -17.69 8.84 -4.46
CA ARG A 114 -16.25 9.03 -4.42
C ARG A 114 -15.91 10.00 -3.30
N LYS A 115 -14.85 9.72 -2.57
CA LYS A 115 -14.33 10.62 -1.52
C LYS A 115 -12.96 11.10 -1.93
N TRP A 116 -12.77 12.41 -1.94
CA TRP A 116 -11.48 13.03 -2.25
C TRP A 116 -10.39 12.52 -1.31
N LEU A 117 -9.19 12.32 -1.84
CA LEU A 117 -8.01 11.90 -1.10
C LEU A 117 -7.39 13.08 -0.34
N GLU A 118 -8.22 13.75 0.46
CA GLU A 118 -7.81 14.85 1.33
C GLU A 118 -7.04 14.32 2.54
N ALA A 119 -6.08 15.11 3.05
CA ALA A 119 -5.26 14.72 4.20
C ALA A 119 -6.10 14.30 5.42
N SER A 120 -7.18 15.05 5.73
CA SER A 120 -8.08 14.74 6.85
C SER A 120 -8.81 13.40 6.70
N GLN A 121 -9.14 13.01 5.46
CA GLN A 121 -9.77 11.73 5.17
C GLN A 121 -8.79 10.59 5.36
N LEU A 122 -7.57 10.75 4.83
CA LEU A 122 -6.51 9.76 4.95
C LEU A 122 -6.08 9.58 6.41
N GLU A 123 -6.03 10.66 7.19
CA GLU A 123 -5.76 10.59 8.63
C GLU A 123 -6.85 9.81 9.37
N GLY A 124 -8.12 10.03 9.03
CA GLY A 124 -9.23 9.28 9.63
C GLY A 124 -9.15 7.77 9.34
N VAL A 125 -8.76 7.40 8.11
CA VAL A 125 -8.54 6.00 7.73
C VAL A 125 -7.33 5.43 8.48
N ALA A 126 -6.20 6.13 8.49
CA ALA A 126 -4.99 5.71 9.19
C ALA A 126 -5.24 5.53 10.70
N ARG A 127 -6.03 6.42 11.31
CA ARG A 127 -6.41 6.31 12.73
C ARG A 127 -7.22 5.04 12.98
N ARG A 128 -8.19 4.71 12.14
CA ARG A 128 -8.95 3.44 12.25
C ARG A 128 -8.07 2.22 12.02
N MET A 129 -7.05 2.32 11.15
CA MET A 129 -6.10 1.22 10.91
C MET A 129 -5.22 0.86 12.12
N THR A 130 -5.21 1.68 13.18
CA THR A 130 -4.51 1.36 14.43
C THR A 130 -5.20 0.28 15.26
N VAL A 131 -6.51 0.10 15.10
CA VAL A 131 -7.33 -0.86 15.85
C VAL A 131 -7.76 -1.99 14.91
N LYS A 132 -7.09 -3.15 14.98
CA LYS A 132 -7.29 -4.26 14.03
C LYS A 132 -8.73 -4.79 13.95
N THR A 133 -9.55 -4.59 14.98
CA THR A 133 -10.94 -5.03 15.00
C THR A 133 -11.87 -4.15 14.16
N ASP A 134 -11.49 -2.89 13.93
CA ASP A 134 -12.37 -1.84 13.41
C ASP A 134 -12.27 -1.69 11.88
N TYR A 135 -11.33 -2.41 11.27
CA TYR A 135 -11.15 -2.39 9.82
C TYR A 135 -10.80 -3.75 9.25
N CYS A 136 -11.03 -3.89 7.95
CA CYS A 136 -10.46 -4.93 7.13
C CYS A 136 -9.78 -4.30 5.92
N LEU A 137 -8.54 -4.71 5.67
CA LEU A 137 -7.77 -4.27 4.52
C LEU A 137 -7.64 -5.43 3.54
N LEU A 138 -8.10 -5.19 2.31
CA LEU A 138 -8.03 -6.12 1.21
C LEU A 138 -7.24 -5.51 0.05
N LEU A 139 -6.70 -6.38 -0.79
CA LEU A 139 -6.06 -6.01 -2.04
C LEU A 139 -6.84 -6.62 -3.20
N ALA A 140 -7.29 -5.79 -4.13
CA ALA A 140 -7.96 -6.22 -5.35
C ALA A 140 -6.95 -6.44 -6.48
N LEU A 141 -6.89 -7.65 -7.00
CA LEU A 141 -6.09 -8.04 -8.16
C LEU A 141 -7.01 -8.50 -9.30
N PRO A 142 -6.72 -8.14 -10.56
CA PRO A 142 -7.51 -8.61 -11.69
C PRO A 142 -7.39 -10.13 -11.82
N CYS A 143 -8.50 -10.79 -12.14
CA CYS A 143 -8.56 -12.22 -12.40
C CYS A 143 -9.37 -12.49 -13.66
N GLY A 144 -9.16 -13.63 -14.30
CA GLY A 144 -9.89 -14.04 -15.49
C GLY A 144 -9.90 -15.56 -15.62
N ARG A 145 -10.78 -16.08 -16.47
CA ARG A 145 -10.95 -17.53 -16.69
C ARG A 145 -9.78 -18.15 -17.48
N ASP A 146 -9.11 -17.34 -18.28
CA ASP A 146 -8.01 -17.69 -19.16
C ASP A 146 -7.06 -16.49 -19.32
N GLN A 147 -5.92 -16.68 -19.99
CA GLN A 147 -4.89 -15.65 -20.12
C GLN A 147 -5.36 -14.41 -20.89
N GLU A 148 -6.22 -14.58 -21.90
CA GLU A 148 -6.77 -13.47 -22.69
C GLU A 148 -7.74 -12.65 -21.82
N ASP A 149 -8.61 -13.33 -21.08
CA ASP A 149 -9.53 -12.69 -20.15
C ASP A 149 -8.77 -11.95 -19.05
N VAL A 150 -7.74 -12.55 -18.43
CA VAL A 150 -6.90 -11.85 -17.44
C VAL A 150 -6.34 -10.54 -18.00
N VAL A 151 -5.87 -10.52 -19.25
CA VAL A 151 -5.37 -9.30 -19.91
C VAL A 151 -6.51 -8.28 -20.09
N SER A 152 -7.67 -8.71 -20.57
CA SER A 152 -8.86 -7.85 -20.75
C SER A 152 -9.35 -7.25 -19.43
N GLN A 153 -9.44 -8.03 -18.36
CA GLN A 153 -9.85 -7.58 -17.03
C GLN A 153 -8.81 -6.65 -16.41
N THR A 154 -7.52 -6.92 -16.64
CA THR A 154 -6.40 -6.07 -16.22
C THR A 154 -6.48 -4.68 -16.87
N GLU A 155 -6.69 -4.63 -18.18
CA GLU A 155 -6.86 -3.36 -18.91
C GLU A 155 -8.13 -2.63 -18.49
N SER A 156 -9.24 -3.36 -18.30
CA SER A 156 -10.50 -2.78 -17.81
C SER A 156 -10.35 -2.17 -16.41
N LEU A 157 -9.70 -2.87 -15.48
CA LEU A 157 -9.42 -2.37 -14.14
C LEU A 157 -8.55 -1.10 -14.19
N LYS A 158 -7.51 -1.11 -15.02
CA LYS A 158 -6.60 0.02 -15.20
C LYS A 158 -7.31 1.23 -15.80
N ALA A 159 -7.95 1.07 -16.95
CA ALA A 159 -8.56 2.15 -17.71
C ALA A 159 -9.81 2.71 -17.03
N ALA A 160 -10.71 1.84 -16.54
CA ALA A 160 -12.00 2.28 -16.02
C ALA A 160 -11.94 2.70 -14.55
N PHE A 161 -11.13 2.03 -13.71
CA PHE A 161 -11.11 2.28 -12.27
C PHE A 161 -9.89 3.09 -11.86
N ILE A 162 -8.68 2.57 -12.08
CA ILE A 162 -7.45 3.19 -11.58
C ILE A 162 -7.25 4.58 -12.19
N THR A 163 -7.24 4.68 -13.52
CA THR A 163 -7.08 5.96 -14.21
C THR A 163 -8.14 6.97 -13.80
N TYR A 164 -9.40 6.54 -13.69
CA TYR A 164 -10.49 7.42 -13.26
C TYR A 164 -10.30 7.94 -11.83
N LEU A 165 -10.03 7.05 -10.87
CA LEU A 165 -9.88 7.40 -9.46
C LEU A 165 -8.65 8.27 -9.21
N GLN A 166 -7.53 7.99 -9.90
CA GLN A 166 -6.32 8.83 -9.84
C GLN A 166 -6.57 10.22 -10.44
N ALA A 167 -7.20 10.30 -11.61
CA ALA A 167 -7.53 11.57 -12.26
C ALA A 167 -8.50 12.41 -11.44
N LYS A 168 -9.39 11.76 -10.67
CA LYS A 168 -10.29 12.44 -9.72
C LYS A 168 -9.68 12.64 -8.34
N GLN A 169 -8.45 12.21 -8.10
CA GLN A 169 -7.79 12.28 -6.79
C GLN A 169 -8.72 11.79 -5.67
N ALA A 170 -9.39 10.64 -5.90
CA ALA A 170 -10.46 10.16 -5.03
C ALA A 170 -10.37 8.65 -4.79
N ALA A 171 -10.89 8.20 -3.65
CA ALA A 171 -11.24 6.81 -3.39
C ALA A 171 -12.69 6.55 -3.84
N GLY A 172 -12.94 5.37 -4.41
CA GLY A 172 -14.29 4.88 -4.66
C GLY A 172 -14.97 4.51 -3.34
N ILE A 173 -16.26 4.84 -3.19
CA ILE A 173 -17.03 4.59 -1.98
C ILE A 173 -18.23 3.70 -2.30
N ILE A 174 -18.42 2.69 -1.46
CA ILE A 174 -19.54 1.75 -1.51
C ILE A 174 -20.09 1.65 -0.10
N ASN A 175 -21.38 2.00 0.05
CA ASN A 175 -22.08 1.85 1.31
C ASN A 175 -22.86 0.54 1.26
N VAL A 176 -22.59 -0.35 2.22
CA VAL A 176 -23.28 -1.62 2.34
C VAL A 176 -24.31 -1.48 3.46
N PRO A 177 -25.60 -1.68 3.17
CA PRO A 177 -26.65 -1.57 4.17
C PRO A 177 -26.64 -2.76 5.15
N ASN A 178 -27.20 -2.57 6.33
CA ASN A 178 -27.48 -3.67 7.26
C ASN A 178 -28.54 -4.62 6.68
N PRO A 179 -28.45 -5.93 6.87
CA PRO A 179 -29.51 -6.86 6.48
C PRO A 179 -30.86 -6.42 7.08
N GLY A 180 -31.87 -6.19 6.24
CA GLY A 180 -33.20 -5.74 6.67
C GLY A 180 -33.34 -4.24 6.98
N SER A 181 -32.32 -3.41 6.71
CA SER A 181 -32.37 -1.96 6.87
C SER A 181 -31.77 -1.25 5.66
N ASN A 182 -32.14 0.01 5.42
CA ASN A 182 -31.50 0.87 4.43
C ASN A 182 -30.35 1.72 5.01
N GLN A 183 -30.09 1.61 6.31
CA GLN A 183 -28.99 2.35 6.94
C GLN A 183 -27.64 1.71 6.59
N PRO A 184 -26.61 2.52 6.23
CA PRO A 184 -25.29 2.01 5.90
C PRO A 184 -24.63 1.41 7.15
N ALA A 185 -24.28 0.13 7.08
CA ALA A 185 -23.62 -0.59 8.14
C ALA A 185 -22.10 -0.62 7.96
N TYR A 186 -21.67 -0.74 6.69
CA TYR A 186 -20.26 -0.78 6.33
C TYR A 186 -19.98 0.19 5.18
N VAL A 187 -18.77 0.73 5.19
CA VAL A 187 -18.24 1.56 4.11
C VAL A 187 -16.99 0.90 3.57
N LEU A 188 -16.99 0.65 2.26
CA LEU A 188 -15.80 0.22 1.53
C LEU A 188 -15.22 1.42 0.82
N GLN A 189 -13.92 1.63 1.00
CA GLN A 189 -13.13 2.67 0.38
C GLN A 189 -12.09 2.03 -0.54
N MET A 190 -12.25 2.22 -1.84
CA MET A 190 -11.37 1.67 -2.87
C MET A 190 -10.35 2.73 -3.28
N PHE A 191 -9.11 2.57 -2.83
CA PHE A 191 -8.01 3.46 -3.14
C PHE A 191 -7.30 2.99 -4.42
N PRO A 192 -7.11 3.88 -5.41
CA PRO A 192 -6.18 3.59 -6.50
C PRO A 192 -4.74 3.54 -5.98
N PRO A 193 -3.78 3.03 -6.78
CA PRO A 193 -2.36 3.15 -6.46
C PRO A 193 -1.97 4.63 -6.26
N CYS A 194 -1.66 4.97 -5.02
CA CYS A 194 -1.27 6.30 -4.56
C CYS A 194 -0.31 6.17 -3.37
N GLU A 195 0.34 7.27 -2.98
CA GLU A 195 1.33 7.26 -1.89
C GLU A 195 0.77 6.71 -0.57
N PHE A 196 -0.48 7.06 -0.25
CA PHE A 196 -1.17 6.50 0.92
C PHE A 196 -1.27 4.98 0.86
N SER A 197 -1.79 4.43 -0.24
CA SER A 197 -1.94 2.98 -0.41
C SER A 197 -0.60 2.23 -0.40
N LYS A 198 0.41 2.79 -1.08
CA LYS A 198 1.76 2.19 -1.15
C LYS A 198 2.42 2.15 0.22
N SER A 199 2.33 3.24 0.98
CA SER A 199 2.92 3.34 2.32
C SER A 199 2.33 2.28 3.26
N HIS A 200 1.00 2.16 3.30
CA HIS A 200 0.34 1.18 4.17
C HIS A 200 0.60 -0.27 3.72
N LEU A 201 0.56 -0.55 2.41
CA LEU A 201 0.87 -1.89 1.89
C LEU A 201 2.36 -2.25 2.11
N SER A 202 3.28 -1.29 2.02
CA SER A 202 4.70 -1.53 2.31
C SER A 202 4.94 -1.90 3.77
N CYS A 203 4.16 -1.31 4.69
CA CYS A 203 4.25 -1.60 6.11
C CYS A 203 3.58 -2.94 6.47
N LEU A 204 2.40 -3.22 5.90
CA LEU A 204 1.57 -4.37 6.29
C LEU A 204 1.88 -5.65 5.50
N ALA A 205 2.24 -5.52 4.22
CA ALA A 205 2.46 -6.64 3.30
C ALA A 205 3.56 -6.33 2.26
N PRO A 206 4.81 -6.13 2.71
CA PRO A 206 5.92 -5.77 1.83
C PRO A 206 6.24 -6.83 0.77
N ASP A 207 6.09 -8.11 1.12
CA ASP A 207 6.27 -9.26 0.24
C ASP A 207 5.22 -9.28 -0.89
N LEU A 208 3.95 -9.07 -0.55
CA LEU A 208 2.87 -8.97 -1.53
C LEU A 208 3.08 -7.77 -2.46
N LEU A 209 3.40 -6.60 -1.89
CA LEU A 209 3.64 -5.39 -2.68
C LEU A 209 4.84 -5.56 -3.63
N ALA A 210 5.94 -6.17 -3.16
CA ALA A 210 7.10 -6.44 -4.01
C ALA A 210 6.73 -7.36 -5.18
N SER A 211 5.86 -8.34 -4.96
CA SER A 211 5.39 -9.24 -6.01
C SER A 211 4.51 -8.57 -7.07
N ILE A 212 3.64 -7.64 -6.68
CA ILE A 212 2.62 -7.08 -7.60
C ILE A 212 3.00 -5.71 -8.18
N SER A 213 3.86 -4.95 -7.49
CA SER A 213 4.11 -3.53 -7.79
C SER A 213 4.65 -3.26 -9.20
N LYS A 214 5.26 -4.26 -9.84
CA LYS A 214 5.81 -4.17 -11.20
C LYS A 214 4.94 -4.85 -12.26
N ILE A 215 3.94 -5.63 -11.86
CA ILE A 215 3.32 -6.64 -12.72
C ILE A 215 1.82 -6.40 -12.87
N SER A 216 1.13 -6.01 -11.77
CA SER A 216 -0.33 -6.03 -11.76
C SER A 216 -0.93 -4.71 -11.26
N PRO A 217 -1.80 -4.05 -12.05
CA PRO A 217 -2.63 -2.98 -11.54
C PRO A 217 -3.50 -3.53 -10.41
N HIS A 218 -3.60 -2.77 -9.32
CA HIS A 218 -4.32 -3.20 -8.12
C HIS A 218 -5.05 -2.04 -7.47
N LEU A 219 -6.04 -2.35 -6.64
CA LEU A 219 -6.70 -1.39 -5.75
C LEU A 219 -6.51 -1.85 -4.32
N MET A 220 -6.33 -0.90 -3.40
CA MET A 220 -6.37 -1.19 -1.97
C MET A 220 -7.79 -0.90 -1.47
N ILE A 221 -8.45 -1.88 -0.84
CA ILE A 221 -9.81 -1.72 -0.32
C ILE A 221 -9.75 -1.72 1.20
N PHE A 222 -10.26 -0.65 1.79
CA PHE A 222 -10.46 -0.51 3.23
C PHE A 222 -11.94 -0.66 3.56
N ILE A 223 -12.28 -1.53 4.51
CA ILE A 223 -13.64 -1.76 4.98
C ILE A 223 -13.70 -1.35 6.44
N ALA A 224 -14.70 -0.55 6.82
CA ALA A 224 -14.98 -0.24 8.21
C ALA A 224 -16.50 -0.25 8.46
N SER A 225 -16.89 -0.54 9.70
CA SER A 225 -18.26 -0.29 10.16
C SER A 225 -18.51 1.20 10.40
N VAL A 226 -19.73 1.63 10.10
CA VAL A 226 -20.20 3.02 10.30
C VAL A 226 -20.53 3.29 11.75
#